data_AF-A0A348XML1-F1
#
_entry.id   AF-A0A348XML1-F1
#
_cell.length_a   1.000
_cell.length_b   1.000
_cell.length_c   1.000
_cell.angle_alpha   90.00
_cell.angle_beta   90.00
_cell.angle_gamma   90.00
#
_symmetry.space_group_name_H-M   'P 1'
#
loop_
_entity.id
_entity.type
_entity.pdbx_description
1 polymer ?
#
loop_
_entity_poly.entity_id
_entity_poly.type
_entity_poly.pdbx_seq_one_letter_code
_entity_poly.pdbx_strand_id
1 'polypeptide(L)'
;MKLSTIILLVYSFAALSLLGEANIIWMDKPAGDWQQECLPIGNGRMGCMIYGGIEKEHIQFNEDTVWIGDEEDTGSYQAFGDLYLAIGGSP
;
A
#
# COMPACT_ATOMS: atom_id res chain seq x y z
N MET A 1 25.79 -29.56 30.02
CA MET A 1 25.79 -29.02 28.64
C MET A 1 27.16 -28.42 28.34
N LYS A 2 27.71 -28.60 27.14
CA LYS A 2 29.01 -28.02 26.74
C LYS A 2 28.85 -26.54 26.42
N LEU A 3 29.83 -25.70 26.77
CA LEU A 3 29.82 -24.25 26.55
C LEU A 3 29.59 -23.87 25.08
N SER A 4 30.15 -24.65 24.14
CA SER A 4 29.95 -24.46 22.70
C SER A 4 28.50 -24.60 22.26
N THR A 5 27.72 -25.48 22.91
CA THR A 5 26.30 -25.67 22.62
C THR A 5 25.49 -24.46 23.05
N ILE A 6 25.84 -23.82 24.17
CA ILE A 6 25.17 -22.61 24.65
C ILE A 6 25.44 -21.45 23.70
N ILE A 7 26.69 -21.28 23.27
CA ILE A 7 27.07 -20.23 22.31
C ILE A 7 26.30 -20.40 20.99
N LEU A 8 26.23 -21.63 20.46
CA LEU A 8 25.51 -21.90 19.22
C LEU A 8 24.00 -21.59 19.32
N LEU A 9 23.38 -21.92 20.45
CA LEU A 9 21.97 -21.62 20.71
C LEU A 9 21.71 -20.11 20.79
N VAL A 10 22.59 -19.36 21.46
CA VAL A 10 22.49 -17.90 21.56
C VAL A 10 22.62 -17.24 20.18
N TYR A 11 23.57 -17.69 19.35
CA TYR A 11 23.73 -17.19 17.97
C TYR A 11 22.51 -17.50 17.10
N SER A 12 21.94 -18.71 17.22
CA SER A 12 20.77 -19.12 16.43
C SER A 12 19.53 -18.30 16.80
N PHE A 13 19.35 -17.99 18.09
CA PHE A 13 18.23 -17.16 18.55
C PHE A 13 18.38 -15.70 18.11
N ALA A 14 19.59 -15.13 18.21
CA ALA A 14 19.86 -13.77 17.75
C ALA A 14 19.69 -13.61 16.22
N ALA A 15 20.04 -14.63 15.44
CA ALA A 15 19.82 -14.65 14.00
C ALA A 15 18.32 -14.68 13.62
N LEU A 16 17.48 -15.34 14.42
CA LEU A 16 16.04 -15.40 14.19
C LEU A 16 15.38 -14.02 14.39
N SER A 17 15.82 -13.26 15.39
CA SER A 17 15.34 -11.89 15.65
C SER A 17 15.76 -10.84 14.62
N LEU A 18 16.66 -11.19 13.69
CA LEU A 18 17.02 -10.36 12.53
C LEU A 18 16.09 -10.57 11.33
N LEU A 19 15.21 -11.58 11.38
CA LEU A 19 14.14 -11.72 10.40
C LEU A 19 13.12 -10.63 10.69
N GLY A 20 13.25 -9.49 10.01
CA GLY A 20 12.43 -8.32 10.22
C GLY A 20 10.95 -8.62 10.11
N GLU A 21 10.17 -8.12 11.08
CA GLU A 21 8.71 -8.14 11.01
C GLU A 21 8.22 -7.25 9.86
N ALA A 22 7.11 -7.65 9.23
CA ALA A 22 6.51 -6.84 8.18
C ALA A 22 5.94 -5.54 8.80
N ASN A 23 6.35 -4.39 8.27
CA ASN A 23 5.72 -3.11 8.60
C ASN A 23 4.34 -3.07 7.91
N ILE A 24 3.28 -3.26 8.69
CA ILE A 24 1.91 -3.31 8.21
C ILE A 24 1.17 -2.05 8.66
N ILE A 25 0.52 -1.39 7.71
CA ILE A 25 -0.50 -0.38 7.96
C ILE A 25 -1.86 -1.07 7.77
N TRP A 26 -2.73 -1.02 8.77
CA TRP A 26 -4.02 -1.70 8.77
C TRP A 26 -5.14 -0.74 9.17
N MET A 27 -6.27 -0.81 8.46
CA MET A 27 -7.49 -0.05 8.73
C MET A 27 -8.64 -1.01 8.99
N ASP A 28 -9.48 -0.71 9.98
CA ASP A 28 -10.60 -1.56 10.41
C ASP A 28 -11.93 -1.23 9.71
N LYS A 29 -11.92 -0.24 8.81
CA LYS A 29 -13.07 0.18 8.02
C LYS A 29 -12.61 0.63 6.61
N PRO A 30 -13.50 0.60 5.61
CA PRO A 30 -13.24 1.21 4.31
C PRO A 30 -12.97 2.71 4.43
N ALA A 31 -12.16 3.24 3.53
CA ALA A 31 -11.86 4.67 3.45
C ALA A 31 -13.05 5.47 2.92
N GLY A 32 -13.34 6.59 3.56
CA GLY A 32 -14.27 7.62 3.08
C GLY A 32 -13.56 8.86 2.54
N ASP A 33 -12.36 9.16 3.03
CA ASP A 33 -11.52 10.26 2.56
C ASP A 33 -10.28 9.77 1.80
N TRP A 34 -10.04 10.36 0.63
CA TRP A 34 -8.94 9.99 -0.27
C TRP A 34 -7.56 10.24 0.35
N GLN A 35 -7.39 11.37 1.05
CA GLN A 35 -6.08 11.82 1.51
C GLN A 35 -5.72 11.21 2.87
N GLN A 36 -6.72 10.98 3.73
CA GLN A 36 -6.49 10.58 5.11
C GLN A 36 -6.59 9.07 5.33
N GLU A 37 -7.41 8.36 4.55
CA GLU A 37 -7.81 6.98 4.87
C GLU A 37 -7.43 5.97 3.78
N CYS A 38 -7.26 6.39 2.52
CA CYS A 38 -6.91 5.46 1.44
C CYS A 38 -5.44 5.00 1.51
N LEU A 39 -5.20 3.75 1.11
CA LEU A 39 -3.87 3.16 1.16
C LEU A 39 -3.16 3.30 -0.21
N PRO A 40 -2.00 3.99 -0.26
CA PRO A 40 -1.25 4.16 -1.50
C PRO A 40 -0.43 2.91 -1.85
N ILE A 41 -0.45 2.51 -3.12
CA ILE A 41 0.51 1.56 -3.70
C ILE A 41 1.07 2.13 -5.01
N GLY A 42 2.29 1.74 -5.39
CA GLY A 42 2.86 2.19 -6.66
C GLY A 42 4.20 1.56 -6.99
N ASN A 43 4.62 1.71 -8.25
CA ASN A 43 5.87 1.18 -8.79
C ASN A 43 6.84 2.26 -9.29
N GLY A 44 6.62 3.52 -8.87
CA GLY A 44 7.40 4.68 -9.29
C GLY A 44 6.91 5.34 -10.59
N ARG A 45 6.11 4.67 -11.41
CA ARG A 45 5.47 5.28 -12.60
C ARG A 45 3.94 5.30 -12.48
N MET A 46 3.36 4.19 -12.06
CA MET A 46 1.94 4.07 -11.77
C MET A 46 1.73 4.02 -10.26
N GLY A 47 0.65 4.67 -9.81
CA GLY A 47 0.19 4.66 -8.43
C GLY A 47 -1.29 4.35 -8.35
N CYS A 48 -1.74 3.84 -7.21
CA CYS A 48 -3.15 3.64 -6.92
C CYS A 48 -3.46 3.98 -5.47
N MET A 49 -4.67 4.45 -5.21
CA MET A 49 -5.23 4.61 -3.87
C MET A 49 -6.36 3.60 -3.69
N ILE A 50 -6.25 2.75 -2.67
CA ILE A 50 -7.19 1.66 -2.38
C ILE A 50 -8.15 2.10 -1.29
N TYR A 51 -9.46 2.00 -1.54
CA TYR A 51 -10.49 2.38 -0.58
C TYR A 51 -10.93 1.23 0.33
N GLY A 52 -10.86 -0.02 -0.12
CA GLY A 52 -11.23 -1.19 0.69
C GLY A 52 -12.73 -1.41 0.79
N GLY A 53 -13.50 -1.02 -0.23
CA GLY A 53 -14.96 -1.13 -0.22
C GLY A 53 -15.46 -2.58 -0.18
N ILE A 54 -16.46 -2.86 0.65
CA ILE A 54 -16.92 -4.23 0.96
C ILE A 54 -17.70 -4.86 -0.21
N GLU A 55 -18.78 -4.21 -0.66
CA GLU A 55 -19.60 -4.71 -1.78
C GLU A 55 -19.08 -4.22 -3.14
N LYS A 56 -18.57 -2.99 -3.14
CA LYS A 56 -18.04 -2.30 -4.29
C LYS A 56 -16.73 -1.65 -3.90
N GLU A 57 -15.65 -2.08 -4.52
CA GLU A 57 -14.34 -1.48 -4.37
C GLU A 57 -14.20 -0.27 -5.30
N HIS A 58 -13.44 0.71 -4.85
CA HIS A 58 -13.02 1.87 -5.60
C HIS A 58 -11.49 1.94 -5.54
N ILE A 59 -10.87 1.91 -6.72
CA ILE A 59 -9.43 2.11 -6.87
C ILE A 59 -9.24 3.34 -7.75
N GLN A 60 -8.62 4.38 -7.20
CA GLN A 60 -8.20 5.55 -7.97
C GLN A 60 -6.78 5.30 -8.48
N PHE A 61 -6.51 5.61 -9.75
CA PHE A 61 -5.24 5.41 -10.42
C PHE A 61 -4.55 6.73 -10.72
N ASN A 62 -3.22 6.69 -10.66
CA ASN A 62 -2.30 7.73 -11.06
C ASN A 62 -1.24 7.21 -12.02
N GLU A 63 -0.80 8.10 -12.90
CA GLU A 63 0.38 7.94 -13.73
C GLU A 63 1.21 9.23 -13.59
N ASP A 64 2.50 9.08 -13.30
CA ASP A 64 3.41 10.18 -12.91
C ASP A 64 3.46 11.35 -13.90
N THR A 65 3.20 11.10 -15.18
CA THR A 65 3.30 12.10 -16.26
C THR A 65 1.97 12.76 -16.62
N VAL A 66 0.86 12.36 -15.98
CA VAL A 66 -0.46 12.93 -16.26
C VAL A 66 -0.66 14.19 -15.44
N TRP A 67 -0.55 15.34 -16.12
CA TRP A 67 -0.74 16.67 -15.56
C TRP A 67 -1.64 17.50 -16.46
N ILE A 68 -2.44 18.38 -15.85
CA ILE A 68 -3.10 19.47 -16.56
C ILE A 68 -2.08 20.59 -16.66
N GLY A 69 -1.98 21.22 -17.84
CA GLY A 69 -1.08 22.33 -18.08
C GLY A 69 -0.54 22.34 -19.50
N ASP A 70 0.18 23.40 -19.84
CA ASP A 70 0.91 23.57 -21.09
C ASP A 70 2.23 24.32 -20.85
N GLU A 71 2.91 24.74 -21.91
CA GLU A 71 4.17 25.47 -21.80
C GLU A 71 4.06 26.84 -21.10
N GLU A 72 2.86 27.41 -20.96
CA GLU A 72 2.64 28.70 -20.31
C GLU A 72 2.05 28.57 -18.90
N ASP A 73 1.33 27.48 -18.59
CA ASP A 73 0.78 27.17 -17.27
C ASP A 73 1.11 25.72 -16.86
N THR A 74 1.94 25.58 -15.82
CA THR A 74 2.29 24.28 -15.20
C THR A 74 1.05 23.50 -14.72
N GLY A 75 -0.07 24.17 -14.51
CA GLY A 75 -1.39 23.62 -14.21
C GLY A 75 -1.44 22.81 -12.91
N SER A 76 -2.14 21.68 -12.91
CA SER A 76 -2.48 20.95 -11.68
C SER A 76 -2.46 19.44 -11.83
N TYR A 77 -2.32 18.76 -10.70
CA TYR A 77 -2.45 17.32 -10.60
C TYR A 77 -3.80 16.85 -11.18
N GLN A 78 -3.76 15.75 -11.93
CA GLN A 78 -4.93 15.06 -12.44
C GLN A 78 -4.77 13.56 -12.21
N ALA A 79 -5.80 12.93 -11.65
CA ALA A 79 -5.85 11.48 -11.56
C ALA A 79 -5.98 10.86 -12.96
N PHE A 80 -5.37 9.70 -13.16
CA PHE A 80 -5.50 8.96 -14.42
C PHE A 80 -6.93 8.44 -14.61
N GLY A 81 -7.56 8.03 -13.52
CA GLY A 81 -8.98 7.66 -13.51
C GLY A 81 -9.36 6.74 -12.35
N ASP A 82 -10.61 6.31 -12.35
CA ASP A 82 -11.19 5.50 -11.29
C ASP A 82 -11.69 4.16 -11.84
N LEU A 83 -11.42 3.09 -11.09
CA LEU A 83 -11.97 1.76 -11.33
C LEU A 83 -12.90 1.39 -10.20
N TYR A 84 -14.10 0.96 -10.57
CA TYR A 84 -15.09 0.45 -9.63
C TYR A 84 -15.34 -1.03 -9.88
N LEU A 85 -15.11 -1.85 -8.87
CA LEU A 85 -15.30 -3.29 -8.94
C LEU A 85 -16.44 -3.70 -8.03
N ALA A 86 -17.46 -4.37 -8.55
CA ALA A 86 -18.41 -5.08 -7.70
C ALA A 86 -17.72 -6.36 -7.19
N ILE A 87 -17.45 -6.42 -5.89
CA ILE A 87 -16.86 -7.60 -5.23
C ILE A 87 -17.97 -8.55 -4.77
N GLY A 88 -19.18 -8.02 -4.54
CA GLY A 88 -20.36 -8.81 -4.28
C GLY A 88 -20.87 -9.54 -5.53
N GLY A 89 -20.65 -10.85 -5.57
CA GLY A 89 -21.77 -11.74 -5.91
C GLY A 89 -22.73 -11.69 -4.73
N SER A 90 -24.02 -11.54 -4.98
CA SER A 90 -25.05 -11.77 -3.95
C SER A 90 -24.78 -13.10 -3.22
N PRO A 91 -25.17 -13.25 -1.94
CA PRO A 91 -25.22 -14.58 -1.34
C PRO A 91 -26.03 -15.56 -2.19
#